data_AF-A0A5C4P9K5-F1
#
_entry.id   AF-A0A5C4P9K5-F1
#
_cell.length_a   1.000
_cell.length_b   1.000
_cell.length_c   1.000
_cell.angle_alpha   90.00
_cell.angle_beta   90.00
_cell.angle_gamma   90.00
#
_symmetry.space_group_name_H-M   'P 1'
#
loop_
_entity.id
_entity.type
_entity.pdbx_description
1 polymer ?
#
loop_
_entity_poly.entity_id
_entity_poly.type
_entity_poly.pdbx_seq_one_letter_code
_entity_poly.pdbx_strand_id
1 'polypeptide(L)'
;MDARQRALCKELRKMSSAQAADWLIGAYPLDSDDWGEAMVLLPHRSWGKTEQHQLADHFFKKLPFSGYRGYESFASIMSIASLIGCIEKALSDDAARRELLLYYLIPVLNRAAKSDPDRKMINELVLRVA
;
A
#
# COMPACT_ATOMS: atom_id res chain seq x y z
N MET A 1 -7.59 -2.77 -15.93
CA MET A 1 -6.83 -4.02 -16.12
C MET A 1 -6.96 -4.48 -17.55
N ASP A 2 -5.83 -4.70 -18.21
CA ASP A 2 -5.75 -5.34 -19.53
C ASP A 2 -5.74 -6.89 -19.44
N ALA A 3 -5.62 -7.55 -20.58
CA ALA A 3 -5.59 -9.02 -20.66
C ALA A 3 -4.35 -9.63 -19.98
N ARG A 4 -3.18 -8.96 -20.09
CA ARG A 4 -1.92 -9.40 -19.47
C ARG A 4 -2.03 -9.37 -17.96
N GLN A 5 -2.53 -8.26 -17.40
CA GLN A 5 -2.74 -8.10 -15.96
C GLN A 5 -3.71 -9.14 -15.39
N ARG A 6 -4.77 -9.46 -16.13
CA ARG A 6 -5.70 -10.52 -15.72
C ARG A 6 -5.04 -11.89 -15.70
N ALA A 7 -4.15 -12.18 -16.66
CA ALA A 7 -3.38 -13.43 -16.67
C ALA A 7 -2.40 -13.49 -15.49
N LEU A 8 -1.67 -12.40 -15.22
CA LEU A 8 -0.78 -12.30 -14.07
C LEU A 8 -1.51 -12.52 -12.73
N CYS A 9 -2.70 -11.92 -12.54
CA CYS A 9 -3.49 -12.18 -11.34
C CYS A 9 -3.88 -13.66 -11.20
N LYS A 10 -4.14 -14.36 -12.30
CA LYS A 10 -4.43 -15.81 -12.27
C LYS A 10 -3.20 -16.61 -11.84
N GLU A 11 -2.02 -16.26 -12.32
CA GLU A 11 -0.78 -16.93 -11.92
C GLU A 11 -0.42 -16.65 -10.46
N LEU A 12 -0.50 -15.39 -10.01
CA LEU A 12 -0.26 -15.01 -8.61
C LEU A 12 -1.19 -15.74 -7.63
N ARG A 13 -2.43 -16.06 -8.03
CA ARG A 13 -3.37 -16.81 -7.20
C ARG A 13 -3.00 -18.29 -7.03
N LYS A 14 -2.15 -18.85 -7.90
CA LYS A 14 -1.65 -20.23 -7.77
C LYS A 14 -0.47 -20.33 -6.82
N MET A 15 0.21 -19.22 -6.56
CA MET A 15 1.37 -19.13 -5.68
C MET A 15 0.94 -19.04 -4.21
N SER A 16 1.81 -19.49 -3.29
CA SER A 16 1.66 -19.20 -1.86
C SER A 16 1.76 -17.69 -1.60
N SER A 17 1.35 -17.24 -0.39
CA SER A 17 1.45 -15.82 -0.02
C SER A 17 2.87 -15.28 -0.26
N ALA A 18 3.86 -15.96 0.33
CA ALA A 18 5.29 -15.64 0.26
C ALA A 18 5.81 -15.65 -1.18
N GLN A 19 5.56 -16.72 -1.95
CA GLN A 19 6.05 -16.83 -3.34
C GLN A 19 5.57 -15.67 -4.22
N ALA A 20 4.31 -15.28 -4.08
CA ALA A 20 3.78 -14.16 -4.84
C ALA A 20 4.29 -12.79 -4.35
N ALA A 21 4.64 -12.67 -3.07
CA ALA A 21 5.24 -11.44 -2.54
C ALA A 21 6.64 -11.25 -3.11
N ASP A 22 7.47 -12.29 -3.03
CA ASP A 22 8.81 -12.31 -3.60
C ASP A 22 8.76 -12.08 -5.12
N TRP A 23 7.80 -12.71 -5.81
CA TRP A 23 7.59 -12.49 -7.24
C TRP A 23 7.23 -11.04 -7.56
N LEU A 24 6.30 -10.41 -6.82
CA LEU A 24 5.94 -9.00 -7.05
C LEU A 24 7.14 -8.07 -6.86
N ILE A 25 7.91 -8.28 -5.79
CA ILE A 25 9.11 -7.47 -5.50
C ILE A 25 10.18 -7.65 -6.58
N GLY A 26 10.39 -8.89 -7.05
CA GLY A 26 11.37 -9.18 -8.09
C GLY A 26 10.95 -8.73 -9.49
N ALA A 27 9.67 -8.84 -9.83
CA ALA A 27 9.14 -8.46 -11.14
C ALA A 27 8.94 -6.94 -11.29
N TYR A 28 8.65 -6.25 -10.18
CA TYR A 28 8.38 -4.82 -10.15
C TYR A 28 9.29 -4.11 -9.13
N PRO A 29 10.62 -4.11 -9.34
CA PRO A 29 11.53 -3.42 -8.46
C PRO A 29 11.30 -1.90 -8.53
N LEU A 30 11.69 -1.18 -7.47
CA LEU A 30 11.38 0.25 -7.30
C LEU A 30 12.00 1.17 -8.36
N ASP A 31 13.05 0.73 -9.04
CA ASP A 31 13.74 1.43 -10.12
C ASP A 31 13.20 1.11 -11.52
N SER A 32 12.28 0.15 -11.63
CA SER A 32 11.57 -0.14 -12.89
C SER A 32 10.54 0.93 -13.21
N ASP A 33 10.42 1.29 -14.49
CA ASP A 33 9.36 2.17 -14.99
C ASP A 33 7.96 1.58 -14.75
N ASP A 34 7.86 0.26 -14.71
CA ASP A 34 6.61 -0.48 -14.55
C ASP A 34 6.27 -0.78 -13.08
N TRP A 35 7.02 -0.27 -12.10
CA TRP A 35 6.80 -0.60 -10.68
C TRP A 35 5.34 -0.35 -10.22
N GLY A 36 4.70 0.66 -10.79
CA GLY A 36 3.30 1.03 -10.50
C GLY A 36 2.29 -0.06 -10.88
N GLU A 37 2.65 -1.01 -11.74
CA GLU A 37 1.84 -2.16 -12.07
C GLU A 37 1.62 -3.09 -10.86
N ALA A 38 2.58 -3.17 -9.94
CA ALA A 38 2.40 -3.90 -8.69
C ALA A 38 1.16 -3.42 -7.91
N MET A 39 0.90 -2.11 -7.92
CA MET A 39 -0.28 -1.52 -7.27
C MET A 39 -1.58 -1.97 -7.93
N VAL A 40 -1.55 -2.35 -9.22
CA VAL A 40 -2.72 -2.89 -9.92
C VAL A 40 -2.97 -4.34 -9.51
N LEU A 41 -1.92 -5.14 -9.35
CA LEU A 41 -2.03 -6.59 -9.10
C LEU A 41 -2.31 -6.92 -7.63
N LEU A 42 -1.73 -6.14 -6.72
CA LEU A 42 -1.74 -6.37 -5.27
C LEU A 42 -3.15 -6.60 -4.68
N PRO A 43 -4.21 -5.85 -5.06
CA PRO A 43 -5.58 -6.07 -4.53
C PRO A 43 -6.26 -7.38 -4.96
N HIS A 44 -5.73 -8.11 -5.95
CA HIS A 44 -6.44 -9.23 -6.59
C HIS A 44 -6.16 -10.60 -5.97
N ARG A 45 -5.56 -10.63 -4.77
CA ARG A 45 -5.44 -11.83 -3.93
C ARG A 45 -5.41 -11.47 -2.45
N SER A 46 -5.67 -12.46 -1.62
CA SER A 46 -5.46 -12.36 -0.17
C SER A 46 -3.98 -12.55 0.15
N TRP A 47 -3.50 -11.77 1.12
CA TRP A 47 -2.11 -11.80 1.58
C TRP A 47 -2.06 -12.20 3.04
N GLY A 48 -1.07 -13.02 3.41
CA GLY A 48 -0.72 -13.28 4.80
C GLY A 48 -0.22 -12.00 5.47
N LYS A 49 -0.40 -11.90 6.79
CA LYS A 49 -0.02 -10.70 7.55
C LYS A 49 1.47 -10.36 7.38
N THR A 50 2.35 -11.37 7.38
CA THR A 50 3.79 -11.18 7.15
C THR A 50 4.05 -10.55 5.79
N GLU A 51 3.45 -11.08 4.73
CA GLU A 51 3.69 -10.56 3.37
C GLU A 51 3.06 -9.20 3.13
N GLN A 52 1.93 -8.88 3.78
CA GLN A 52 1.37 -7.52 3.76
C GLN A 52 2.41 -6.49 4.23
N HIS A 53 3.13 -6.78 5.33
CA HIS A 53 4.17 -5.89 5.85
C HIS A 53 5.41 -5.91 4.95
N GLN A 54 5.84 -7.08 4.45
CA GLN A 54 6.97 -7.19 3.51
C GLN A 54 6.75 -6.33 2.25
N LEU A 55 5.56 -6.40 1.66
CA LEU A 55 5.20 -5.58 0.50
C LEU A 55 5.16 -4.09 0.84
N ALA A 56 4.59 -3.73 2.00
CA ALA A 56 4.57 -2.33 2.45
C ALA A 56 5.99 -1.80 2.67
N ASP A 57 6.83 -2.52 3.41
CA ASP A 57 8.22 -2.15 3.70
C ASP A 57 9.05 -1.98 2.40
N HIS A 58 8.72 -2.74 1.36
CA HIS A 58 9.36 -2.58 0.05
C HIS A 58 8.82 -1.35 -0.71
N PHE A 59 7.53 -1.30 -1.01
CA PHE A 59 6.95 -0.29 -1.90
C PHE A 59 6.82 1.10 -1.25
N PHE A 60 6.73 1.18 0.08
CA PHE A 60 6.63 2.47 0.78
C PHE A 60 7.95 3.25 0.80
N LYS A 61 9.06 2.67 0.36
CA LYS A 61 10.30 3.41 0.08
C LYS A 61 10.14 4.48 -1.00
N LYS A 62 9.05 4.43 -1.79
CA LYS A 62 8.69 5.45 -2.79
C LYS A 62 7.67 6.48 -2.29
N LEU A 63 7.32 6.49 -1.00
CA LEU A 63 6.41 7.49 -0.45
C LEU A 63 6.99 8.92 -0.54
N PRO A 64 6.15 9.95 -0.75
CA PRO A 64 4.71 9.86 -1.05
C PRO A 64 4.45 9.34 -2.47
N PHE A 65 3.35 8.61 -2.64
CA PHE A 65 2.89 8.27 -3.98
C PHE A 65 2.30 9.50 -4.67
N SER A 66 2.41 9.55 -6.00
CA SER A 66 1.88 10.65 -6.83
C SER A 66 0.35 10.61 -7.03
N GLY A 67 -0.39 9.93 -6.15
CA GLY A 67 -1.85 9.81 -6.22
C GLY A 67 -2.43 8.75 -5.27
N TYR A 68 -3.76 8.65 -5.27
CA TYR A 68 -4.51 7.78 -4.34
C TYR A 68 -4.24 6.28 -4.53
N ARG A 69 -3.95 5.85 -5.77
CA ARG A 69 -3.99 4.43 -6.15
C ARG A 69 -3.09 3.53 -5.30
N GLY A 70 -1.85 3.95 -5.03
CA GLY A 70 -0.94 3.15 -4.21
C GLY A 70 -1.50 2.93 -2.79
N TYR A 71 -2.04 3.98 -2.19
CA TYR A 71 -2.68 3.91 -0.87
C TYR A 71 -3.94 3.04 -0.89
N GLU A 72 -4.80 3.17 -1.91
CA GLU A 72 -6.01 2.35 -2.08
C GLU A 72 -5.66 0.87 -2.20
N SER A 73 -4.61 0.55 -2.96
CA SER A 73 -4.16 -0.82 -3.15
C SER A 73 -3.75 -1.46 -1.82
N PHE A 74 -2.96 -0.77 -0.99
CA PHE A 74 -2.61 -1.28 0.33
C PHE A 74 -3.81 -1.32 1.28
N ALA A 75 -4.64 -0.28 1.33
CA ALA A 75 -5.85 -0.26 2.16
C ALA A 75 -6.83 -1.41 1.83
N SER A 76 -6.78 -1.95 0.62
CA SER A 76 -7.60 -3.11 0.23
C SER A 76 -7.11 -4.46 0.79
N ILE A 77 -5.83 -4.57 1.17
CA ILE A 77 -5.23 -5.85 1.60
C ILE A 77 -4.86 -5.92 3.08
N MET A 78 -4.80 -4.79 3.80
CA MET A 78 -4.44 -4.75 5.21
C MET A 78 -5.39 -3.87 6.03
N SER A 79 -5.36 -4.03 7.35
CA SER A 79 -6.15 -3.18 8.25
C SER A 79 -5.60 -1.76 8.29
N ILE A 80 -6.45 -0.79 8.69
CA ILE A 80 -6.03 0.61 8.87
C ILE A 80 -4.88 0.71 9.85
N ALA A 81 -4.94 0.01 10.99
CA ALA A 81 -3.87 0.01 11.98
C ALA A 81 -2.53 -0.47 11.38
N SER A 82 -2.53 -1.56 10.60
CA SER A 82 -1.33 -2.05 9.93
C SER A 82 -0.81 -1.09 8.87
N LEU A 83 -1.72 -0.50 8.06
CA LEU A 83 -1.35 0.47 7.03
C LEU A 83 -0.70 1.72 7.65
N ILE A 84 -1.34 2.31 8.67
CA ILE A 84 -0.83 3.47 9.40
C ILE A 84 0.56 3.14 9.98
N GLY A 85 0.71 1.99 10.66
CA GLY A 85 1.99 1.60 11.24
C GLY A 85 3.10 1.38 10.21
N CYS A 86 2.80 0.90 9.00
CA CYS A 86 3.79 0.77 7.93
C CYS A 86 4.16 2.14 7.33
N ILE A 87 3.18 3.03 7.16
CA ILE A 87 3.42 4.38 6.65
C ILE A 87 4.29 5.17 7.62
N GLU A 88 4.01 5.11 8.92
CA GLU A 88 4.78 5.82 9.94
C GLU A 88 6.27 5.47 9.93
N LYS A 89 6.60 4.20 9.66
CA LYS A 89 8.00 3.74 9.52
C LYS A 89 8.69 4.27 8.28
N ALA A 90 7.93 4.66 7.26
CA ALA A 90 8.41 5.10 5.96
C ALA A 90 8.23 6.61 5.73
N LEU A 91 7.87 7.37 6.78
CA LEU A 91 7.69 8.81 6.69
C LEU A 91 9.00 9.53 6.36
N SER A 92 8.86 10.58 5.56
CA SER A 92 9.94 11.51 5.25
C SER A 92 10.04 12.59 6.34
N ASP A 93 11.25 13.05 6.63
CA ASP A 93 11.48 14.21 7.52
C ASP A 93 11.06 15.54 6.88
N ASP A 94 10.99 15.58 5.54
CA ASP A 94 10.50 16.72 4.76
C ASP A 94 8.99 16.94 4.94
N ALA A 95 8.63 18.11 5.49
CA ALA A 95 7.26 18.53 5.75
C ALA A 95 6.40 18.61 4.48
N ALA A 96 6.92 19.10 3.35
CA ALA A 96 6.14 19.21 2.11
C ALA A 96 5.77 17.82 1.56
N ARG A 97 6.68 16.84 1.70
CA ARG A 97 6.40 15.44 1.36
C ARG A 97 5.37 14.81 2.29
N ARG A 98 5.40 15.13 3.58
CA ARG A 98 4.38 14.68 4.55
C ARG A 98 3.01 15.27 4.24
N GLU A 99 2.93 16.55 3.91
CA GLU A 99 1.68 17.19 3.51
C GLU A 99 1.10 16.54 2.25
N LEU A 100 1.92 16.32 1.22
CA LEU A 100 1.50 15.62 0.00
C LEU A 100 1.04 14.19 0.28
N LEU A 101 1.73 13.48 1.17
CA LEU A 101 1.31 12.15 1.62
C LEU A 101 -0.07 12.19 2.25
N LEU A 102 -0.29 13.08 3.22
CA LEU A 102 -1.56 13.20 3.95
C LEU A 102 -2.70 13.60 3.01
N TYR A 103 -2.43 14.48 2.04
CA TYR A 103 -3.38 14.91 1.04
C TYR A 103 -4.01 13.74 0.27
N TYR A 104 -3.20 12.75 -0.13
CA TYR A 104 -3.70 11.55 -0.81
C TYR A 104 -4.14 10.44 0.14
N LEU A 105 -3.48 10.27 1.28
CA LEU A 105 -3.71 9.17 2.21
C LEU A 105 -5.03 9.31 2.98
N ILE A 106 -5.30 10.47 3.56
CA ILE A 106 -6.42 10.66 4.47
C ILE A 106 -7.79 10.35 3.82
N PRO A 107 -8.07 10.79 2.57
CA PRO A 107 -9.29 10.39 1.88
C PRO A 107 -9.42 8.88 1.64
N VAL A 108 -8.32 8.16 1.50
CA VAL A 108 -8.30 6.70 1.35
C VAL A 108 -8.61 6.02 2.67
N LEU A 109 -7.94 6.43 3.75
CA LEU A 109 -8.17 5.87 5.09
C LEU A 109 -9.60 6.11 5.56
N ASN A 110 -10.15 7.30 5.34
CA ASN A 110 -11.53 7.63 5.71
C ASN A 110 -12.56 6.77 4.97
N ARG A 111 -12.33 6.46 3.69
CA ARG A 111 -13.18 5.54 2.92
C ARG A 111 -13.04 4.08 3.39
N ALA A 112 -11.85 3.68 3.84
CA ALA A 112 -11.58 2.34 4.35
C ALA A 112 -12.09 2.12 5.79
N ALA A 113 -12.30 3.20 6.56
CA ALA A 113 -12.69 3.15 7.97
C ALA A 113 -14.06 2.53 8.17
N LYS A 114 -14.13 1.46 8.97
CA LYS A 114 -15.37 0.71 9.24
C LYS A 114 -15.93 1.00 10.63
N SER A 115 -15.15 1.65 11.49
CA SER A 115 -15.47 1.83 12.90
C SER A 115 -14.97 3.16 13.44
N ASP A 116 -15.50 3.60 14.58
CA ASP A 116 -15.02 4.82 15.25
C ASP A 116 -13.58 4.70 15.77
N PRO A 117 -13.11 3.53 16.25
CA PRO A 117 -11.69 3.30 16.50
C PRO A 117 -10.81 3.59 15.27
N ASP A 118 -11.23 3.18 14.06
CA ASP A 118 -10.48 3.48 12.83
C ASP A 118 -10.37 4.99 12.62
N ARG A 119 -11.49 5.70 12.73
CA ARG A 119 -11.54 7.16 12.58
C ARG A 119 -10.66 7.88 13.60
N LYS A 120 -10.64 7.38 14.85
CA LYS A 120 -9.78 7.90 15.90
C LYS A 120 -8.29 7.73 15.53
N MET A 121 -7.88 6.55 15.07
CA MET A 121 -6.50 6.30 14.62
C MET A 121 -6.08 7.22 13.47
N ILE A 122 -6.99 7.51 12.53
CA ILE A 122 -6.74 8.43 11.41
C ILE A 122 -6.52 9.86 11.92
N ASN A 123 -7.36 10.34 12.84
CA ASN A 123 -7.19 11.68 13.43
C ASN A 123 -5.87 11.79 14.22
N GLU A 124 -5.51 10.74 14.98
CA GLU A 124 -4.24 10.68 15.70
C GLU A 124 -3.03 10.64 14.76
N LEU A 125 -3.16 10.03 13.58
CA LEU A 125 -2.12 10.11 12.55
C LEU A 125 -1.94 11.54 12.05
N VAL A 126 -3.03 12.24 11.71
CA VAL A 126 -2.97 13.63 11.21
C VAL A 126 -2.25 14.52 12.23
N LEU A 127 -2.58 14.42 13.52
CA LEU A 127 -1.95 15.22 14.57
C LEU A 127 -0.47 14.92 14.79
N ARG A 128 0.01 13.72 14.43
CA ARG A 128 1.42 13.32 14.60
C ARG A 128 2.29 13.64 13.40
N VAL A 129 1.69 13.75 12.20
CA VAL A 129 2.42 13.86 10.92
C VAL A 129 2.35 15.27 10.34
N ALA A 130 1.27 16.02 10.64
CA ALA A 130 1.17 17.45 10.36
C ALA A 130 2.12 18.26 11.26
#